data_AF-A0A820Q7L5-F1
#
_entry.id   AF-A0A820Q7L5-F1
#
_cell.length_a   1.000
_cell.length_b   1.000
_cell.length_c   1.000
_cell.angle_alpha   90.00
_cell.angle_beta   90.00
_cell.angle_gamma   90.00
#
_symmetry.space_group_name_H-M   'P 1'
#
loop_
_entity.id
_entity.type
_entity.pdbx_description
1 polymer ?
#
loop_
_entity_poly.entity_id
_entity_poly.type
_entity_poly.pdbx_seq_one_letter_code
_entity_poly.pdbx_strand_id
1 'polypeptide(L)'
;MYWKMNIGLTHPAVQSEGNLDPYDGYITYRLVDEMAEERELEKEIADMKSMVDVKYSRYRSSDPLDLGEALWITHWYPNEQWAKTITTKSLQALEELWQQGDFREPLNRRLAFREFGTTIGVQVNDQANEAWKNRVDDIHNLWLPHLY
;
A
#
# COMPACT_ATOMS: atom_id res chain seq x y z
N MET A 1 11.96 2.58 -13.07
CA MET A 1 12.52 3.39 -11.95
C MET A 1 13.49 2.53 -11.14
N TYR A 2 14.37 3.11 -10.33
CA TYR A 2 15.19 2.36 -9.35
C TYR A 2 14.90 2.89 -7.95
N TRP A 3 14.46 2.02 -7.04
CA TRP A 3 13.99 2.44 -5.71
C TRP A 3 15.11 2.66 -4.70
N LYS A 4 16.28 2.06 -4.97
CA LYS A 4 17.42 2.12 -4.07
C LYS A 4 18.69 2.41 -4.84
N MET A 5 19.28 3.56 -4.56
CA MET A 5 20.58 3.96 -5.05
C MET A 5 21.65 3.64 -4.01
N ASN A 6 22.91 3.54 -4.43
CA ASN A 6 24.03 3.54 -3.49
C ASN A 6 24.13 4.91 -2.78
N ILE A 7 24.90 4.99 -1.69
CA ILE A 7 25.02 6.23 -0.89
C ILE A 7 25.50 7.42 -1.74
N GLY A 8 26.40 7.18 -2.71
CA GLY A 8 26.90 8.21 -3.61
C GLY A 8 25.97 8.57 -4.76
N LEU A 9 24.80 7.94 -4.88
CA LEU A 9 23.83 8.08 -5.98
C LEU A 9 24.39 7.83 -7.39
N THR A 10 25.52 7.15 -7.50
CA THR A 10 26.21 6.91 -8.78
C THR A 10 25.67 5.71 -9.55
N HIS A 11 25.04 4.75 -8.87
CA HIS A 11 24.42 3.59 -9.50
C HIS A 11 23.31 2.99 -8.62
N PRO A 12 22.36 2.25 -9.23
CA PRO A 12 21.36 1.51 -8.47
C PRO A 12 22.03 0.51 -7.52
N ALA A 13 21.59 0.49 -6.27
CA ALA A 13 21.94 -0.57 -5.32
C ALA A 13 21.08 -1.82 -5.58
N VAL A 14 19.89 -1.65 -6.13
CA VAL A 14 19.02 -2.74 -6.59
C VAL A 14 18.50 -2.40 -7.99
N GLN A 15 18.59 -3.34 -8.92
CA GLN A 15 18.08 -3.18 -10.29
C GLN A 15 16.58 -3.48 -10.38
N SER A 16 15.81 -3.00 -9.41
CA SER A 16 14.37 -3.11 -9.41
C SER A 16 13.77 -1.80 -8.90
N GLU A 17 12.45 -1.73 -8.97
CA GLU A 17 11.60 -0.77 -8.26
C GLU A 17 10.87 -1.51 -7.13
N GLY A 18 10.38 -0.76 -6.14
CA GLY A 18 9.44 -1.28 -5.17
C GLY A 18 8.09 -1.61 -5.82
N ASN A 19 7.29 -2.40 -5.12
CA ASN A 19 6.00 -2.83 -5.63
C ASN A 19 5.07 -1.60 -5.80
N LEU A 20 5.08 -0.72 -4.80
CA LEU A 20 4.18 0.42 -4.69
C LEU A 20 4.74 1.75 -5.22
N ASP A 21 6.06 1.88 -5.40
CA ASP A 21 6.68 3.17 -5.75
C ASP A 21 6.04 3.92 -6.92
N PRO A 22 5.65 3.29 -8.05
CA PRO A 22 5.03 4.04 -9.14
C PRO A 22 3.66 4.59 -8.76
N TYR A 23 2.93 3.89 -7.89
CA TYR A 23 1.63 4.33 -7.40
C TYR A 23 1.81 5.46 -6.38
N ASP A 24 2.77 5.34 -5.45
CA ASP A 24 3.12 6.42 -4.52
C ASP A 24 3.52 7.70 -5.23
N GLY A 25 4.42 7.59 -6.22
CA GLY A 25 4.83 8.71 -7.05
C GLY A 25 3.65 9.32 -7.81
N TYR A 26 2.80 8.47 -8.41
CA TYR A 26 1.61 8.92 -9.14
C TYR A 26 0.65 9.70 -8.23
N ILE A 27 0.27 9.15 -7.07
CA ILE A 27 -0.66 9.83 -6.15
C ILE A 27 -0.02 11.09 -5.57
N THR A 28 1.27 11.06 -5.24
CA THR A 28 1.96 12.19 -4.60
C THR A 28 2.01 13.38 -5.56
N TYR A 29 2.46 13.17 -6.80
CA TYR A 29 2.49 14.26 -7.78
C TYR A 29 1.09 14.80 -8.06
N ARG A 30 0.10 13.92 -8.17
CA ARG A 30 -1.29 14.35 -8.40
C ARG A 30 -1.86 15.17 -7.25
N LEU A 31 -1.70 14.71 -6.01
CA LEU A 31 -2.20 15.45 -4.85
C LEU A 31 -1.50 16.80 -4.71
N VAL A 32 -0.18 16.86 -4.93
CA VAL A 32 0.56 18.12 -4.90
C VAL A 32 0.08 19.07 -6.01
N ASP A 33 -0.06 18.60 -7.25
CA ASP A 33 -0.52 19.42 -8.38
C ASP A 33 -1.98 19.88 -8.23
N GLU A 34 -2.85 19.03 -7.68
CA GLU A 34 -4.25 19.34 -7.40
C GLU A 34 -4.40 20.39 -6.28
N MET A 35 -3.44 20.46 -5.36
CA MET A 35 -3.41 21.43 -4.24
C MET A 35 -2.64 22.72 -4.55
N ALA A 36 -1.84 22.74 -5.63
CA ALA A 36 -1.04 23.89 -6.00
C ALA A 36 -1.88 25.01 -6.65
N GLU A 37 -1.43 26.26 -6.53
CA GLU A 37 -2.05 27.40 -7.22
C GLU A 37 -1.88 27.30 -8.74
N GLU A 38 -0.72 26.81 -9.18
CA GLU A 38 -0.38 26.58 -10.58
C GLU A 38 -0.05 25.10 -10.79
N ARG A 39 -0.54 24.53 -11.90
CA ARG A 39 -0.32 23.12 -12.25
C ARG A 39 0.91 22.98 -13.14
N GLU A 40 1.96 22.39 -12.59
CA GLU A 40 3.27 22.28 -13.24
C GLU A 40 3.79 20.83 -13.34
N LEU A 41 3.09 19.85 -12.73
CA LEU A 41 3.56 18.47 -12.63
C LEU A 41 2.94 17.53 -13.68
N GLU A 42 2.34 18.07 -14.75
CA GLU A 42 1.66 17.27 -15.79
C GLU A 42 2.56 16.17 -16.36
N LYS A 43 3.84 16.49 -16.58
CA LYS A 43 4.82 15.55 -17.13
C LYS A 43 5.14 14.43 -16.14
N GLU A 44 5.43 14.76 -14.89
CA GLU A 44 5.76 13.82 -13.83
C GLU A 44 4.58 12.89 -13.54
N ILE A 45 3.35 13.43 -13.56
CA ILE A 45 2.11 12.66 -13.45
C ILE A 45 1.98 11.69 -14.62
N ALA A 46 2.19 12.14 -15.85
CA ALA A 46 2.12 11.29 -17.04
C ALA A 46 3.17 10.16 -17.03
N ASP A 47 4.41 10.47 -16.61
CA ASP A 47 5.48 9.49 -16.47
C ASP A 47 5.11 8.41 -15.43
N MET A 48 4.61 8.81 -14.26
CA MET A 48 4.16 7.86 -13.23
C MET A 48 2.94 7.05 -13.67
N LYS A 49 1.96 7.70 -14.32
CA LYS A 49 0.76 7.07 -14.90
C LYS A 49 1.13 5.93 -15.85
N SER A 50 2.11 6.15 -16.73
CA SER A 50 2.55 5.14 -17.69
C SER A 50 3.04 3.85 -17.02
N MET A 51 3.75 3.98 -15.89
CA MET A 51 4.24 2.84 -15.12
C MET A 51 3.10 2.15 -14.36
N VAL A 52 2.20 2.93 -13.76
CA VAL A 52 0.98 2.41 -13.10
C VAL A 52 0.15 1.57 -14.07
N ASP A 53 -0.11 2.08 -15.27
CA ASP A 53 -0.95 1.44 -16.29
C ASP A 53 -0.39 0.08 -16.76
N VAL A 54 0.93 -0.05 -16.84
CA VAL A 54 1.59 -1.32 -17.18
C VAL A 54 1.50 -2.34 -16.04
N LYS A 55 1.51 -1.89 -14.78
CA LYS A 55 1.73 -2.75 -13.61
C LYS A 55 0.47 -3.22 -12.90
N TYR A 56 -0.57 -2.39 -12.79
CA TYR A 56 -1.68 -2.66 -11.85
C TYR A 56 -2.40 -4.00 -12.11
N SER A 57 -2.50 -4.42 -13.38
CA SER A 57 -3.08 -5.70 -13.77
C SER A 57 -2.32 -6.91 -13.22
N ARG A 58 -1.03 -6.75 -12.88
CA ARG A 58 -0.14 -7.79 -12.36
C ARG A 58 0.25 -7.62 -10.89
N TYR A 59 -0.23 -6.54 -10.25
CA TYR A 59 -0.03 -6.31 -8.82
C TYR A 59 -0.41 -7.56 -8.02
N ARG A 60 0.44 -7.92 -7.07
CA ARG A 60 0.28 -9.01 -6.11
C ARG A 60 1.19 -8.74 -4.92
N SER A 61 0.75 -9.16 -3.74
CA SER A 61 1.55 -9.09 -2.52
C SER A 61 1.06 -10.14 -1.53
N SER A 62 1.97 -10.61 -0.70
CA SER A 62 1.69 -11.45 0.47
C SER A 62 2.22 -10.81 1.75
N ASP A 63 2.50 -9.50 1.69
CA ASP A 63 3.05 -8.73 2.79
C ASP A 63 1.93 -7.86 3.38
N PRO A 64 1.56 -8.04 4.66
CA PRO A 64 0.44 -7.31 5.27
C PRO A 64 0.65 -5.79 5.27
N LEU A 65 1.90 -5.31 5.33
CA LEU A 65 2.20 -3.89 5.25
C LEU A 65 1.96 -3.35 3.85
N ASP A 66 2.54 -3.99 2.84
CA ASP A 66 2.39 -3.62 1.42
C ASP A 66 0.92 -3.63 1.01
N LEU A 67 0.15 -4.62 1.50
CA LEU A 67 -1.30 -4.68 1.26
C LEU A 67 -2.07 -3.55 1.94
N GLY A 68 -1.71 -3.19 3.18
CA GLY A 68 -2.30 -2.04 3.89
C GLY A 68 -1.99 -0.71 3.20
N GLU A 69 -0.73 -0.51 2.82
CA GLU A 69 -0.29 0.66 2.08
C GLU A 69 -0.96 0.75 0.71
N ALA A 70 -1.12 -0.36 -0.01
CA ALA A 70 -1.86 -0.38 -1.27
C ALA A 70 -3.32 0.06 -1.10
N LEU A 71 -4.01 -0.43 -0.05
CA LEU A 71 -5.38 0.01 0.24
C LEU A 71 -5.43 1.50 0.58
N TRP A 72 -4.45 2.00 1.32
CA TRP A 72 -4.30 3.42 1.57
C TRP A 72 -4.06 4.19 0.26
N ILE A 73 -3.10 3.84 -0.58
CA ILE A 73 -2.85 4.54 -1.86
C ILE A 73 -4.12 4.62 -2.72
N THR A 74 -4.86 3.51 -2.82
CA THR A 74 -6.05 3.44 -3.67
C THR A 74 -7.26 4.23 -3.15
N HIS A 75 -7.29 4.60 -1.87
CA HIS A 75 -8.42 5.35 -1.28
C HIS A 75 -8.53 6.78 -1.83
N TRP A 76 -7.44 7.36 -2.35
CA TRP A 76 -7.42 8.70 -2.90
C TRP A 76 -8.21 8.82 -4.21
N TYR A 77 -8.20 7.77 -5.05
CA TYR A 77 -8.85 7.75 -6.36
C TYR A 77 -9.66 6.47 -6.58
N PRO A 78 -10.67 6.18 -5.73
CA PRO A 78 -11.31 4.86 -5.64
C PRO A 78 -12.13 4.51 -6.89
N ASN A 79 -12.43 5.50 -7.73
CA ASN A 79 -13.20 5.33 -8.95
C ASN A 79 -12.36 4.88 -10.16
N GLU A 80 -11.03 5.03 -10.09
CA GLU A 80 -10.13 4.68 -11.19
C GLU A 80 -9.91 3.17 -11.32
N GLN A 81 -9.74 2.69 -12.56
CA GLN A 81 -9.66 1.25 -12.83
C GLN A 81 -8.46 0.59 -12.17
N TRP A 82 -7.31 1.26 -12.12
CA TRP A 82 -6.12 0.74 -11.45
C TRP A 82 -6.35 0.62 -9.93
N ALA A 83 -6.98 1.62 -9.33
CA ALA A 83 -7.27 1.67 -7.90
C ALA A 83 -8.25 0.57 -7.48
N LYS A 84 -9.34 0.40 -8.24
CA LYS A 84 -10.30 -0.70 -8.05
C LYS A 84 -9.61 -2.06 -8.12
N THR A 85 -8.78 -2.25 -9.13
CA THR A 85 -8.08 -3.53 -9.35
C THR A 85 -7.14 -3.86 -8.19
N ILE A 86 -6.36 -2.88 -7.71
CA ILE A 86 -5.44 -3.06 -6.59
C ILE A 86 -6.21 -3.24 -5.27
N THR A 87 -7.29 -2.49 -5.06
CA THR A 87 -8.17 -2.64 -3.88
C THR A 87 -8.69 -4.08 -3.80
N THR A 88 -9.31 -4.58 -4.87
CA THR A 88 -9.87 -5.94 -4.90
C THR A 88 -8.81 -6.99 -4.61
N LYS A 89 -7.65 -6.90 -5.26
CA LYS A 89 -6.55 -7.84 -5.05
C LYS A 89 -5.97 -7.76 -3.64
N SER A 90 -5.86 -6.56 -3.08
CA SER A 90 -5.28 -6.36 -1.76
C SER A 90 -6.20 -6.91 -0.67
N LEU A 91 -7.50 -6.65 -0.76
CA LEU A 91 -8.51 -7.23 0.15
C LEU A 91 -8.55 -8.75 0.05
N GLN A 92 -8.47 -9.30 -1.17
CA GLN A 92 -8.41 -10.75 -1.35
C GLN A 92 -7.16 -11.36 -0.68
N ALA A 93 -5.97 -10.80 -0.94
CA ALA A 93 -4.73 -11.29 -0.36
C ALA A 93 -4.72 -11.15 1.18
N LEU A 94 -5.27 -10.08 1.74
CA LEU A 94 -5.42 -9.94 3.19
C LEU A 94 -6.36 -10.98 3.78
N GLU A 95 -7.44 -11.32 3.09
CA GLU A 95 -8.34 -12.40 3.52
C GLU A 95 -7.61 -13.75 3.50
N GLU A 96 -6.81 -14.02 2.46
CA GLU A 96 -5.99 -15.24 2.38
C GLU A 96 -4.99 -15.32 3.55
N LEU A 97 -4.26 -14.25 3.86
CA LEU A 97 -3.35 -14.18 5.02
C LEU A 97 -4.09 -14.40 6.35
N TRP A 98 -5.29 -13.83 6.48
CA TRP A 98 -6.10 -14.03 7.68
C TRP A 98 -6.55 -15.49 7.86
N GLN A 99 -6.95 -16.14 6.77
CA GLN A 99 -7.38 -17.54 6.75
C GLN A 99 -6.23 -18.52 6.98
N GLN A 100 -5.05 -18.22 6.45
CA GLN A 100 -3.83 -19.01 6.65
C GLN A 100 -3.27 -18.87 8.08
N GLY A 101 -3.67 -17.84 8.81
CA GLY A 101 -3.33 -17.66 10.21
C GLY A 101 -2.06 -16.83 10.42
N ASP A 102 -1.62 -16.05 9.43
CA ASP A 102 -0.47 -15.14 9.57
C ASP A 102 -0.64 -14.17 10.76
N PHE A 103 -1.87 -13.67 10.97
CA PHE A 103 -2.24 -12.82 12.12
C PHE A 103 -2.47 -13.59 13.43
N ARG A 104 -2.19 -14.90 13.45
CA ARG A 104 -2.25 -15.78 14.63
C ARG A 104 -0.92 -16.45 14.95
N GLU A 105 0.13 -16.18 14.16
CA GLU A 105 1.48 -16.63 14.48
C GLU A 105 1.95 -16.08 15.85
N PRO A 106 2.94 -16.73 16.48
CA PRO A 106 3.58 -16.20 17.68
C PRO A 106 4.13 -14.79 17.48
N LEU A 107 4.00 -13.92 18.50
CA LEU A 107 4.37 -12.50 18.39
C LEU A 107 5.82 -12.25 17.96
N ASN A 108 6.76 -13.14 18.29
CA ASN A 108 8.16 -13.03 17.88
C ASN A 108 8.40 -13.27 16.38
N ARG A 109 7.38 -13.70 15.63
CA ARG A 109 7.38 -13.82 14.17
C ARG A 109 6.56 -12.74 13.47
N ARG A 110 5.97 -11.83 14.25
CA ARG A 110 5.08 -10.78 13.78
C ARG A 110 5.70 -9.42 14.08
N LEU A 111 5.25 -8.40 13.37
CA LEU A 111 5.75 -7.03 13.53
C LEU A 111 4.56 -6.09 13.63
N ALA A 112 4.42 -5.43 14.78
CA ALA A 112 3.35 -4.47 15.04
C ALA A 112 3.23 -3.41 13.93
N PHE A 113 4.38 -2.88 13.48
CA PHE A 113 4.46 -1.93 12.38
C PHE A 113 3.73 -2.40 11.11
N ARG A 114 3.87 -3.68 10.73
CA ARG A 114 3.26 -4.23 9.52
C ARG A 114 1.75 -4.34 9.66
N GLU A 115 1.30 -4.84 10.81
CA GLU A 115 -0.11 -5.07 11.07
C GLU A 115 -0.87 -3.77 11.31
N PHE A 116 -0.25 -2.77 11.96
CA PHE A 116 -0.83 -1.44 12.03
C PHE A 116 -0.98 -0.80 10.66
N GLY A 117 0.02 -0.97 9.77
CA GLY A 117 -0.11 -0.58 8.37
C GLY A 117 -1.32 -1.22 7.68
N THR A 118 -1.55 -2.53 7.90
CA THR A 118 -2.77 -3.21 7.47
C THR A 118 -4.03 -2.53 8.02
N THR A 119 -4.08 -2.24 9.32
CA THR A 119 -5.26 -1.63 9.95
C THR A 119 -5.59 -0.27 9.33
N ILE A 120 -4.59 0.57 9.07
CA ILE A 120 -4.79 1.87 8.42
C ILE A 120 -5.41 1.66 7.03
N GLY A 121 -4.84 0.76 6.22
CA GLY A 121 -5.32 0.47 4.87
C GLY A 121 -6.78 0.01 4.81
N VAL A 122 -7.16 -0.95 5.67
CA VAL A 122 -8.55 -1.45 5.68
C VAL A 122 -9.54 -0.44 6.23
N GLN A 123 -9.12 0.45 7.16
CA GLN A 123 -10.01 1.44 7.75
C GLN A 123 -10.34 2.60 6.83
N VAL A 124 -9.46 2.94 5.87
CA VAL A 124 -9.73 3.99 4.87
C VAL A 124 -10.46 3.47 3.63
N ASN A 125 -10.71 2.17 3.53
CA ASN A 125 -11.26 1.54 2.34
C ASN A 125 -12.68 1.00 2.60
N ASP A 126 -13.68 1.65 2.00
CA ASP A 126 -15.10 1.28 2.17
C ASP A 126 -15.46 -0.12 1.65
N GLN A 127 -14.60 -0.75 0.83
CA GLN A 127 -14.81 -2.10 0.34
C GLN A 127 -14.31 -3.18 1.33
N ALA A 128 -13.60 -2.79 2.39
CA ALA A 128 -13.27 -3.70 3.46
C ALA A 128 -14.55 -4.17 4.15
N ASN A 129 -14.74 -5.49 4.23
CA ASN A 129 -15.96 -6.06 4.80
C ASN A 129 -16.08 -5.76 6.31
N GLU A 130 -17.30 -5.90 6.85
CA GLU A 130 -17.57 -5.69 8.28
C GLU A 130 -16.71 -6.56 9.21
N ALA A 131 -16.24 -7.73 8.74
CA ALA A 131 -15.37 -8.58 9.54
C ALA A 131 -14.04 -7.90 9.85
N TRP A 132 -13.51 -7.06 8.95
CA TRP A 132 -12.27 -6.31 9.19
C TRP A 132 -12.37 -5.33 10.35
N LYS A 133 -13.56 -4.81 10.68
CA LYS A 133 -13.73 -3.95 11.86
C LYS A 133 -13.35 -4.68 13.14
N ASN A 134 -13.90 -5.88 13.34
CA ASN A 134 -13.56 -6.72 14.49
C ASN A 134 -12.09 -7.13 14.48
N ARG A 135 -11.53 -7.44 13.29
CA ARG A 135 -10.11 -7.83 13.16
C ARG A 135 -9.16 -6.69 13.51
N VAL A 136 -9.50 -5.45 13.18
CA VAL A 136 -8.73 -4.26 13.56
C VAL A 136 -8.69 -4.13 15.08
N ASP A 137 -9.84 -4.26 15.75
CA ASP A 137 -9.91 -4.22 17.21
C ASP A 137 -9.08 -5.35 17.84
N ASP A 138 -9.15 -6.56 17.30
CA ASP A 138 -8.34 -7.70 17.76
C ASP A 138 -6.83 -7.42 17.63
N ILE A 139 -6.39 -6.88 16.48
CA ILE A 139 -4.99 -6.52 16.24
C ILE A 139 -4.53 -5.41 17.19
N HIS A 140 -5.34 -4.37 17.38
CA HIS A 140 -5.01 -3.27 18.28
C HIS A 140 -4.91 -3.75 19.73
N ASN A 141 -5.89 -4.53 20.20
CA ASN A 141 -5.90 -5.10 21.55
C ASN A 141 -4.73 -6.06 21.79
N LEU A 142 -4.31 -6.79 20.77
CA LEU A 142 -3.14 -7.67 20.84
C LEU A 142 -1.84 -6.88 21.08
N TRP A 143 -1.62 -5.79 20.32
CA TRP A 143 -0.36 -5.05 20.36
C TRP A 143 -0.29 -4.00 21.48
N LEU A 144 -1.43 -3.49 21.95
CA LEU A 144 -1.50 -2.44 22.97
C LEU A 144 -0.64 -2.72 24.22
N PRO A 145 -0.61 -3.94 24.80
CA PRO A 145 0.23 -4.25 25.95
C PRO A 145 1.74 -4.29 25.67
N HIS A 146 2.16 -4.20 24.40
CA HIS A 146 3.54 -4.34 23.94
C HIS A 146 4.15 -3.03 23.44
N LEU A 147 3.43 -1.90 23.56
CA LEU A 147 3.87 -0.62 22.99
C LEU A 147 4.92 0.14 23.82
N TYR A 148 5.24 -0.30 25.04
CA TYR A 148 6.22 0.35 25.93
C TYR A 148 6.92 -0.65 26.84
#